data_AF-A0A7K8NLS6-F1
#
_entry.id   AF-A0A7K8NLS6-F1
#
_cell.length_a   1.000
_cell.length_b   1.000
_cell.length_c   1.000
_cell.angle_alpha   90.00
_cell.angle_beta   90.00
_cell.angle_gamma   90.00
#
_symmetry.space_group_name_H-M   'P 1'
#
loop_
_entity.id
_entity.type
_entity.pdbx_description
1 polymer ?
#
loop_
_entity_poly.entity_id
_entity_poly.type
_entity_poly.pdbx_seq_one_letter_code
_entity_poly.pdbx_strand_id
1 'polypeptide(L)'
;GTVAAHGNLWDLQQMITRTTGRPAALYYAFYGCYCGWGGRGQPKDATDRCCQQHDACYDTLLHHHCDAKRQRYHYSWHGGSPLCNPGSWCAQLSCECDRSLALCLRRNRGSYAARYRFYPKHACR
;
A
#
# COMPACT_ATOMS: atom_id res chain seq x y z
N GLY A 1 16.09 -17.19 14.63
CA GLY A 1 16.56 -15.79 14.64
C GLY A 1 15.41 -14.90 14.28
N THR A 2 15.05 -13.97 15.17
CA THR A 2 13.95 -13.02 14.95
C THR A 2 14.44 -11.90 14.03
N VAL A 3 13.93 -11.85 12.80
CA VAL A 3 14.11 -10.68 11.94
C VAL A 3 13.19 -9.59 12.48
N ALA A 4 13.75 -8.71 13.33
CA ALA A 4 13.14 -7.43 13.66
C ALA A 4 13.24 -6.55 12.41
N ALA A 5 12.19 -6.53 11.60
CA ALA A 5 12.12 -5.58 10.50
C ALA A 5 11.46 -4.29 10.98
N HIS A 6 12.29 -3.30 11.24
CA HIS A 6 11.89 -1.95 11.59
C HIS A 6 11.47 -1.21 10.30
N GLY A 7 10.18 -1.00 10.05
CA GLY A 7 9.79 -0.03 9.04
C GLY A 7 8.34 -0.07 8.64
N ASN A 8 7.67 1.07 8.75
CA ASN A 8 6.29 1.26 8.31
C ASN A 8 6.09 0.97 6.80
N LEU A 9 7.04 1.38 5.93
CA LEU A 9 7.04 0.97 4.52
C LEU A 9 7.42 -0.51 4.30
N TRP A 10 8.21 -1.08 5.21
CA TRP A 10 8.59 -2.49 5.16
C TRP A 10 7.41 -3.40 5.53
N ASP A 11 6.62 -3.00 6.53
CA ASP A 11 5.38 -3.65 6.91
C ASP A 11 4.38 -3.64 5.75
N LEU A 12 4.24 -2.51 5.06
CA LEU A 12 3.44 -2.43 3.83
C LEU A 12 3.94 -3.41 2.75
N GLN A 13 5.25 -3.44 2.47
CA GLN A 13 5.81 -4.34 1.45
C GLN A 13 5.57 -5.81 1.79
N GLN A 14 5.75 -6.21 3.05
CA GLN A 14 5.48 -7.57 3.51
C GLN A 14 4.00 -7.91 3.39
N MET A 15 3.13 -6.99 3.81
CA MET A 15 1.69 -7.16 3.77
C MET A 15 1.20 -7.36 2.33
N ILE A 16 1.56 -6.45 1.40
CA ILE A 16 1.21 -6.58 -0.02
C ILE A 16 1.77 -7.89 -0.59
N THR A 17 3.03 -8.22 -0.30
CA THR A 17 3.67 -9.42 -0.85
C THR A 17 2.92 -10.68 -0.45
N ARG A 18 2.59 -10.82 0.84
CA ARG A 18 1.87 -11.98 1.36
C ARG A 18 0.39 -12.00 0.97
N THR A 19 -0.29 -10.85 0.91
CA THR A 19 -1.70 -10.77 0.53
C THR A 19 -1.92 -11.02 -0.97
N THR A 20 -1.01 -10.54 -1.84
CA THR A 20 -1.18 -10.67 -3.31
C THR A 20 -0.46 -11.88 -3.89
N GLY A 21 0.53 -12.43 -3.18
CA GLY A 21 1.41 -13.50 -3.69
C GLY A 21 2.42 -13.00 -4.73
N ARG A 22 2.70 -11.69 -4.77
CA ARG A 22 3.63 -11.06 -5.73
C ARG A 22 4.62 -10.15 -4.98
N PRO A 23 5.92 -10.17 -5.31
CA PRO A 23 6.89 -9.26 -4.70
C PRO A 23 6.49 -7.79 -4.85
N ALA A 24 6.15 -7.12 -3.73
CA ALA A 24 5.53 -5.81 -3.77
C ALA A 24 6.40 -4.74 -4.46
N ALA A 25 7.70 -4.75 -4.15
CA ALA A 25 8.69 -3.84 -4.72
C ALA A 25 8.77 -3.94 -6.25
N LEU A 26 8.61 -5.15 -6.82
CA LEU A 26 8.69 -5.36 -8.26
C LEU A 26 7.38 -5.06 -8.98
N TYR A 27 6.24 -5.41 -8.37
CA TYR A 27 4.95 -5.39 -9.07
C TYR A 27 4.15 -4.10 -8.87
N TYR A 28 4.32 -3.43 -7.73
CA TYR A 28 3.46 -2.31 -7.34
C TYR A 28 4.22 -1.01 -7.06
N ALA A 29 5.48 -1.04 -6.63
CA ALA A 29 6.19 0.18 -6.19
C ALA A 29 6.34 1.28 -7.26
N PHE A 30 6.28 0.93 -8.55
CA PHE A 30 6.33 1.87 -9.67
C PHE A 30 5.21 1.61 -10.68
N TYR A 31 4.04 1.22 -10.17
CA TYR A 31 2.90 0.89 -11.01
C TYR A 31 2.04 2.11 -11.30
N GLY A 32 1.66 2.30 -12.56
CA GLY A 32 0.75 3.36 -12.98
C GLY A 32 1.16 4.76 -12.52
N CYS A 33 0.17 5.60 -12.25
CA CYS A 33 0.35 7.00 -11.90
C CYS A 33 0.43 7.26 -10.41
N TYR A 34 -0.18 6.41 -9.58
CA TYR A 34 -0.27 6.62 -8.14
C TYR A 34 0.62 5.69 -7.33
N CYS A 35 0.77 4.41 -7.69
CA CYS A 35 1.60 3.53 -6.87
C CYS A 35 3.07 4.00 -6.84
N GLY A 36 3.63 4.17 -5.64
CA GLY A 36 4.98 4.65 -5.42
C GLY A 36 5.03 6.08 -4.87
N TRP A 37 5.95 6.88 -5.39
CA TRP A 37 6.11 8.28 -4.96
C TRP A 37 5.31 9.24 -5.84
N GLY A 38 4.54 10.12 -5.16
CA GLY A 38 3.69 11.12 -5.80
C GLY A 38 2.42 10.50 -6.39
N GLY A 39 1.69 11.29 -7.17
CA GLY A 39 0.45 10.85 -7.81
C GLY A 39 -0.22 12.03 -8.48
N ARG A 40 -0.65 11.86 -9.73
CA ARG A 40 -1.40 12.90 -10.46
C ARG A 40 -2.18 12.29 -11.61
N GLY A 41 -3.19 13.03 -12.04
CA GLY A 41 -3.97 12.68 -13.23
C GLY A 41 -4.92 11.50 -13.01
N GLN A 42 -5.28 10.80 -14.08
CA GLN A 42 -6.20 9.67 -13.98
C GLN A 42 -5.46 8.35 -13.67
N PRO A 43 -5.98 7.53 -12.73
CA PRO A 43 -5.43 6.20 -12.47
C PRO A 43 -5.57 5.32 -13.72
N LYS A 44 -4.53 4.54 -14.03
CA LYS A 44 -4.45 3.75 -15.27
C LYS A 44 -5.36 2.53 -15.29
N ASP A 45 -5.63 1.96 -14.14
CA ASP A 45 -6.55 0.84 -13.96
C ASP A 45 -7.00 0.74 -12.49
N ALA A 46 -7.71 -0.34 -12.16
CA ALA A 46 -8.18 -0.58 -10.80
C ALA A 46 -7.04 -0.82 -9.79
N THR A 47 -5.88 -1.35 -10.23
CA THR A 47 -4.69 -1.50 -9.37
C THR A 47 -4.15 -0.12 -8.99
N ASP A 48 -4.01 0.77 -9.98
CA ASP A 48 -3.53 2.14 -9.77
C ASP A 48 -4.52 2.96 -8.92
N ARG A 49 -5.83 2.72 -9.09
CA ARG A 49 -6.87 3.32 -8.25
C ARG A 49 -6.78 2.88 -6.78
N CYS A 50 -6.30 1.67 -6.48
CA CYS A 50 -6.03 1.26 -5.10
C CYS A 50 -4.96 2.16 -4.46
N CYS A 51 -3.91 2.47 -5.21
CA CYS A 51 -2.82 3.34 -4.74
C CYS A 51 -3.28 4.79 -4.59
N GLN A 52 -4.14 5.30 -5.48
CA GLN A 52 -4.76 6.62 -5.31
C GLN A 52 -5.53 6.74 -3.99
N GLN A 53 -6.30 5.70 -3.63
CA GLN A 53 -7.04 5.67 -2.36
C GLN A 53 -6.09 5.56 -1.15
N HIS A 54 -4.99 4.83 -1.30
CA HIS A 54 -3.97 4.72 -0.27
C HIS A 54 -3.27 6.06 0.00
N ASP A 55 -2.89 6.78 -1.05
CA ASP A 55 -2.33 8.13 -0.95
C ASP A 55 -3.30 9.08 -0.23
N ALA A 56 -4.59 9.06 -0.60
CA ALA A 56 -5.61 9.87 0.07
C ALA A 56 -5.78 9.52 1.56
N CYS A 57 -5.64 8.24 1.90
CA CYS A 57 -5.66 7.76 3.29
C CYS A 57 -4.46 8.31 4.07
N TYR A 58 -3.27 8.24 3.47
CA TYR A 58 -2.02 8.77 4.05
C TYR A 58 -2.06 10.29 4.20
N ASP A 59 -2.57 11.01 3.21
CA ASP A 59 -2.73 12.45 3.26
C ASP A 59 -3.67 12.84 4.41
N THR A 60 -4.80 12.15 4.56
CA THR A 60 -5.72 12.37 5.70
C THR A 60 -5.00 12.17 7.04
N LEU A 61 -4.19 11.13 7.18
CA LEU A 61 -3.42 10.89 8.40
C LEU A 61 -2.35 11.95 8.64
N LEU A 62 -1.70 12.42 7.59
CA LEU A 62 -0.71 13.48 7.68
C LEU A 62 -1.34 14.80 8.16
N HIS A 63 -2.56 15.11 7.72
CA HIS A 63 -3.34 16.26 8.23
C HIS A 63 -3.64 16.15 9.73
N HIS A 64 -3.69 14.94 10.28
CA HIS A 64 -3.83 14.68 11.71
C HIS A 64 -2.48 14.45 12.42
N HIS A 65 -1.37 14.89 11.82
CA HIS A 65 -0.01 14.77 12.36
C HIS A 65 0.48 13.31 12.53
N CYS A 66 -0.13 12.36 11.83
CA CYS A 66 0.35 10.99 11.74
C CYS A 66 1.15 10.80 10.44
N ASP A 67 2.47 10.66 10.55
CA ASP A 67 3.29 10.25 9.40
C ASP A 67 3.13 8.75 9.14
N ALA A 68 2.09 8.40 8.37
CA ALA A 68 1.77 7.04 7.98
C ALA A 68 2.84 6.37 7.09
N LYS A 69 3.93 7.06 6.70
CA LYS A 69 5.10 6.43 6.06
C LYS A 69 6.17 6.02 7.07
N ARG A 70 6.10 6.52 8.32
CA ARG A 70 7.05 6.21 9.41
C ARG A 70 6.45 5.59 10.68
N GLN A 71 5.15 5.77 10.90
CA GLN A 71 4.33 5.16 11.96
C GLN A 71 4.45 3.63 12.08
N ARG A 72 5.09 3.13 13.14
CA ARG A 72 5.07 1.69 13.42
C ARG A 72 3.68 1.23 13.86
N TYR A 73 3.28 0.04 13.41
CA TYR A 73 2.03 -0.60 13.83
C TYR A 73 2.19 -2.12 13.94
N HIS A 74 1.20 -2.78 14.55
CA HIS A 74 1.18 -4.24 14.68
C HIS A 74 -0.01 -4.82 13.91
N TYR A 75 0.19 -5.97 13.29
CA TYR A 75 -0.85 -6.70 12.59
C TYR A 75 -0.62 -8.20 12.72
N SER A 76 -1.70 -8.96 12.55
CA SER A 76 -1.72 -10.41 12.56
C SER A 76 -2.34 -10.95 11.25
N TRP A 77 -2.31 -12.26 11.07
CA TRP A 77 -2.87 -12.92 9.89
C TRP A 77 -3.99 -13.86 10.29
N HIS A 78 -5.13 -13.75 9.61
CA HIS A 78 -6.26 -14.65 9.78
C HIS A 78 -6.83 -15.03 8.41
N GLY A 79 -6.89 -16.33 8.11
CA GLY A 79 -7.40 -16.82 6.83
C GLY A 79 -6.74 -16.18 5.60
N GLY A 80 -5.42 -15.95 5.65
CA GLY A 80 -4.67 -15.31 4.54
C GLY A 80 -4.93 -13.81 4.34
N SER A 81 -5.63 -13.16 5.28
CA SER A 81 -5.87 -11.71 5.26
C SER A 81 -5.22 -11.05 6.48
N PRO A 82 -4.60 -9.86 6.32
CA PRO A 82 -4.03 -9.13 7.44
C PRO A 82 -5.16 -8.55 8.32
N LEU A 83 -4.94 -8.51 9.62
CA LEU A 83 -5.78 -7.87 10.63
C LEU A 83 -4.95 -6.88 11.42
N CYS A 84 -5.40 -5.63 11.51
CA CYS A 84 -4.72 -4.61 12.30
C CYS A 84 -4.98 -4.83 13.78
N ASN A 85 -3.90 -4.90 14.56
CA ASN A 85 -4.01 -5.08 15.99
C ASN A 85 -4.27 -3.72 16.67
N PRO A 86 -4.87 -3.70 17.87
CA PRO A 86 -5.02 -2.47 18.64
C PRO A 86 -3.68 -1.76 18.86
N GLY A 87 -3.71 -0.43 18.83
CA GLY A 87 -2.55 0.43 19.00
C GLY A 87 -2.96 1.88 19.23
N SER A 88 -2.02 2.81 19.07
CA SER A 88 -2.38 4.23 19.02
C SER A 88 -3.28 4.51 17.82
N TRP A 89 -4.01 5.63 17.86
CA TRP A 89 -4.86 6.06 16.76
C TRP A 89 -4.09 6.13 15.42
N CYS A 90 -2.90 6.75 15.42
CA CYS A 90 -2.03 6.78 14.23
C CYS A 90 -1.63 5.37 13.76
N ALA A 91 -1.22 4.48 14.68
CA ALA A 91 -0.79 3.13 14.34
C ALA A 91 -1.93 2.30 13.73
N GLN A 92 -3.10 2.35 14.36
CA GLN A 92 -4.25 1.59 13.92
C GLN A 92 -4.73 2.05 12.54
N LEU A 93 -4.84 3.36 12.30
CA LEU A 93 -5.27 3.85 11.00
C LEU A 93 -4.21 3.69 9.90
N SER A 94 -2.92 3.85 10.22
CA SER A 94 -1.85 3.58 9.24
C SER A 94 -1.90 2.12 8.77
N CYS A 95 -2.08 1.19 9.72
CA CYS A 95 -2.29 -0.21 9.40
C CYS A 95 -3.53 -0.43 8.53
N GLU A 96 -4.66 0.22 8.82
CA GLU A 96 -5.89 0.05 8.04
C GLU A 96 -5.77 0.62 6.62
N CYS A 97 -5.03 1.73 6.43
CA CYS A 97 -4.68 2.22 5.08
C CYS A 97 -3.92 1.13 4.30
N ASP A 98 -2.89 0.53 4.90
CA ASP A 98 -2.04 -0.48 4.28
C ASP A 98 -2.77 -1.79 4.01
N ARG A 99 -3.61 -2.22 4.97
CA ARG A 99 -4.52 -3.36 4.83
C ARG A 99 -5.50 -3.16 3.70
N SER A 100 -6.11 -1.99 3.61
CA SER A 100 -7.04 -1.65 2.52
C SER A 100 -6.35 -1.73 1.16
N LEU A 101 -5.14 -1.16 1.04
CA LEU A 101 -4.33 -1.25 -0.17
C LEU A 101 -4.03 -2.72 -0.53
N ALA A 102 -3.50 -3.51 0.40
CA ALA A 102 -3.14 -4.91 0.15
C ALA A 102 -4.34 -5.76 -0.31
N LEU A 103 -5.51 -5.57 0.32
CA LEU A 103 -6.74 -6.26 -0.06
C LEU A 103 -7.29 -5.79 -1.41
N CYS A 104 -7.21 -4.49 -1.70
CA CYS A 104 -7.61 -3.92 -2.99
C CYS A 104 -6.74 -4.46 -4.13
N LEU A 105 -5.42 -4.51 -3.95
CA LEU A 105 -4.49 -5.08 -4.92
C LEU A 105 -4.77 -6.57 -5.16
N ARG A 106 -5.08 -7.34 -4.11
CA ARG A 106 -5.45 -8.77 -4.24
C ARG A 106 -6.72 -8.93 -5.07
N ARG A 107 -7.75 -8.12 -4.83
CA ARG A 107 -9.02 -8.16 -5.59
C ARG A 107 -8.81 -7.85 -7.07
N ASN A 108 -7.91 -6.91 -7.39
CA ASN A 108 -7.64 -6.48 -8.76
C ASN A 108 -6.48 -7.25 -9.43
N ARG A 109 -5.98 -8.32 -8.82
CA ARG A 109 -4.87 -9.11 -9.37
C ARG A 109 -5.19 -9.67 -10.77
N GLY A 110 -6.44 -10.03 -11.04
CA GLY A 110 -6.88 -10.58 -12.32
C GLY A 110 -6.89 -9.56 -13.47
N SER A 111 -7.07 -8.28 -13.17
CA SER A 111 -7.06 -7.19 -14.15
C SER A 111 -5.73 -6.44 -14.21
N TYR A 112 -4.69 -6.93 -13.52
CA TYR A 112 -3.38 -6.28 -13.50
C TYR A 112 -2.77 -6.21 -14.91
N ALA A 113 -2.51 -5.00 -15.38
CA ALA A 113 -1.90 -4.78 -16.69
C ALA A 113 -0.37 -4.59 -16.56
N ALA A 114 0.42 -5.55 -17.05
CA ALA A 114 1.88 -5.51 -16.95
C ALA A 114 2.53 -4.27 -17.63
N ARG A 115 1.86 -3.69 -18.64
CA ARG A 115 2.28 -2.47 -19.33
C ARG A 115 2.37 -1.22 -18.44
N TYR A 116 1.70 -1.23 -17.28
CA TYR A 116 1.78 -0.13 -16.31
C TYR A 116 2.80 -0.39 -15.20
N ARG A 117 3.53 -1.50 -15.23
CA ARG A 117 4.70 -1.70 -14.36
C ARG A 117 5.84 -0.80 -14.84
N PHE A 118 6.46 -0.06 -13.94
CA PHE A 118 7.46 0.96 -14.25
C PHE A 118 6.92 2.07 -15.16
N TYR A 119 5.67 2.46 -14.97
CA TYR A 119 5.04 3.47 -15.82
C TYR A 119 5.65 4.87 -15.59
N PRO A 120 6.02 5.61 -16.64
CA PRO A 120 6.63 6.92 -16.50
C PRO A 120 5.67 7.95 -15.91
N LYS A 121 5.96 8.46 -14.71
CA LYS A 121 5.10 9.44 -14.01
C LYS A 121 4.89 10.75 -14.78
N HIS A 122 5.85 11.15 -15.63
CA HIS A 122 5.68 12.33 -16.48
C HIS A 122 4.55 12.18 -17.50
N ALA A 123 4.18 10.94 -17.88
CA ALA A 123 3.08 10.63 -18.80
C ALA A 123 1.70 10.59 -18.11
N CYS A 124 1.65 10.81 -16.80
CA CYS A 124 0.39 10.93 -16.05
C CYS A 124 -0.22 12.31 -16.26
N ARG A 125 -1.47 12.32 -16.71
CA ARG A 125 -2.30 13.48 -17.06
C ARG A 125 -3.64 13.35 -16.37
#